data_AF-A0A919J8D8-F1
#
_entry.id   AF-A0A919J8D8-F1
#
_cell.length_a   1.000
_cell.length_b   1.000
_cell.length_c   1.000
_cell.angle_alpha   90.00
_cell.angle_beta   90.00
_cell.angle_gamma   90.00
#
_symmetry.space_group_name_H-M   'P 1'
#
loop_
_entity.id
_entity.type
_entity.pdbx_description
1 polymer ?
#
loop_
_entity_poly.entity_id
_entity_poly.type
_entity_poly.pdbx_seq_one_letter_code
_entity_poly.pdbx_strand_id
1 'polypeptide(L)'
;MSLFPTRAEWDSARQAAVLETDSHEDMHAGELEVSILLSCRPGAIDDGALAADHLAGDRSFLLVHGMKAYTESGVIGRPSVATSAKGSIILDALAEAFADHLVALGAAGAA
;
A
#
# COMPACT_ATOMS: atom_id res chain seq x y z
N MET A 1 -8.95 6.59 20.74
CA MET A 1 -7.90 6.12 19.81
C MET A 1 -8.60 5.43 18.66
N SER A 2 -8.16 5.66 17.43
CA SER A 2 -8.69 4.98 16.24
C SER A 2 -7.58 4.20 15.56
N LEU A 3 -7.86 2.97 15.15
CA LEU A 3 -7.00 2.23 14.23
C LEU A 3 -7.30 2.73 12.82
N PHE A 4 -6.28 3.16 12.09
CA PHE A 4 -6.39 3.65 10.72
C PHE A 4 -5.05 3.48 9.99
N PRO A 5 -5.05 3.15 8.68
CA PRO A 5 -6.20 2.69 7.91
C PRO A 5 -6.60 1.27 8.33
N THR A 6 -7.90 0.97 8.29
CA THR A 6 -8.38 -0.41 8.39
C THR A 6 -8.33 -1.08 7.02
N ARG A 7 -8.71 -2.36 6.94
CA ARG A 7 -8.81 -3.06 5.66
C ARG A 7 -9.80 -2.41 4.70
N ALA A 8 -10.89 -1.83 5.22
CA ALA A 8 -11.91 -1.21 4.38
C ALA A 8 -11.36 0.04 3.67
N GLU A 9 -10.66 0.94 4.38
CA GLU A 9 -10.09 2.14 3.75
C GLU A 9 -8.94 1.79 2.81
N TRP A 10 -8.17 0.74 3.12
CA TRP A 10 -7.18 0.22 2.17
C TRP A 10 -7.83 -0.31 0.89
N ASP A 11 -8.87 -1.14 0.99
CA ASP A 11 -9.55 -1.69 -0.18
C ASP A 11 -10.21 -0.57 -1.01
N SER A 12 -10.81 0.44 -0.37
CA SER A 12 -11.35 1.63 -1.05
C SER A 12 -10.28 2.45 -1.77
N ALA A 13 -9.13 2.72 -1.13
CA ALA A 13 -8.04 3.46 -1.76
C ALA A 13 -7.43 2.69 -2.95
N ARG A 14 -7.30 1.35 -2.84
CA ARG A 14 -6.87 0.47 -3.93
C ARG A 14 -7.83 0.55 -5.13
N GLN A 15 -9.14 0.53 -4.87
CA GLN A 15 -10.16 0.66 -5.92
C GLN A 15 -10.13 2.04 -6.59
N ALA A 16 -10.02 3.12 -5.81
CA ALA A 16 -9.95 4.48 -6.33
C ALA A 16 -8.76 4.69 -7.28
N ALA A 17 -7.60 4.12 -6.94
CA ALA A 17 -6.40 4.18 -7.76
C ALA A 17 -6.34 3.13 -8.89
N VAL A 18 -7.36 2.26 -9.00
CA VAL A 18 -7.43 1.19 -10.00
C VAL A 18 -6.16 0.33 -10.00
N LEU A 19 -5.77 -0.16 -8.82
CA LEU A 19 -4.61 -1.04 -8.71
C LEU A 19 -4.85 -2.35 -9.46
N GLU A 20 -3.79 -2.85 -10.09
CA GLU A 20 -3.79 -4.10 -10.84
C GLU A 20 -3.69 -5.33 -9.94
N THR A 21 -3.13 -5.15 -8.75
CA THR A 21 -2.92 -6.18 -7.73
C THR A 21 -3.89 -6.05 -6.56
N ASP A 22 -4.33 -7.18 -6.02
CA ASP A 22 -5.18 -7.19 -4.82
C ASP A 22 -4.36 -7.11 -3.52
N SER A 23 -5.03 -6.93 -2.38
CA SER A 23 -4.38 -6.78 -1.07
C SER A 23 -3.63 -8.03 -0.58
N HIS A 24 -3.88 -9.21 -1.18
CA HIS A 24 -3.18 -10.44 -0.88
C HIS A 24 -1.93 -10.63 -1.76
N GLU A 25 -2.02 -10.33 -3.05
CA GLU A 25 -0.88 -10.39 -3.97
C GLU A 25 0.13 -9.27 -3.69
N ASP A 26 -0.35 -8.10 -3.28
CA ASP A 26 0.43 -6.89 -2.99
C ASP A 26 0.71 -6.71 -1.50
N MET A 27 1.45 -7.66 -0.95
CA MET A 27 1.70 -7.74 0.49
C MET A 27 2.79 -6.78 0.97
N HIS A 28 3.89 -6.62 0.22
CA HIS A 28 4.99 -5.74 0.58
C HIS A 28 5.85 -5.33 -0.61
N ALA A 29 6.27 -4.06 -0.61
CA ALA A 29 7.10 -3.40 -1.62
C ALA A 29 6.58 -3.58 -3.05
N GLY A 30 5.27 -3.77 -3.20
CA GLY A 30 4.62 -3.91 -4.50
C GLY A 30 3.94 -2.63 -4.96
N GLU A 31 2.87 -2.79 -5.72
CA GLU A 31 2.23 -1.72 -6.49
C GLU A 31 1.81 -0.54 -5.61
N LEU A 32 1.14 -0.78 -4.47
CA LEU A 32 0.63 0.28 -3.60
C LEU A 32 1.76 1.09 -2.96
N GLU A 33 2.71 0.41 -2.31
CA GLU A 33 3.79 1.08 -1.57
C GLU A 33 4.73 1.84 -2.51
N VAL A 34 5.09 1.23 -3.64
CA VAL A 34 5.94 1.89 -4.64
C VAL A 34 5.20 3.05 -5.30
N SER A 35 3.89 2.95 -5.56
CA SER A 35 3.12 4.07 -6.09
C SER A 35 3.13 5.27 -5.13
N ILE A 36 2.93 5.04 -3.82
CA ILE A 36 3.03 6.09 -2.79
C ILE A 36 4.43 6.72 -2.79
N LEU A 37 5.49 5.91 -2.84
CA LEU A 37 6.87 6.42 -2.86
C LEU A 37 7.17 7.22 -4.14
N LEU A 38 6.70 6.77 -5.31
CA LEU A 38 6.82 7.53 -6.57
C LEU A 38 6.05 8.86 -6.52
N SER A 39 5.00 8.97 -5.71
CA SER A 39 4.25 10.21 -5.52
C SER A 39 4.98 11.19 -4.60
N CYS A 40 5.42 10.75 -3.42
CA CYS A 40 5.98 11.66 -2.41
C CYS A 40 7.51 11.81 -2.46
N ARG A 41 8.22 10.80 -2.95
CA ARG A 41 9.68 10.73 -2.93
C ARG A 41 10.21 9.91 -4.11
N PRO A 42 10.05 10.38 -5.35
CA PRO A 42 10.41 9.62 -6.55
C PRO A 42 11.87 9.14 -6.56
N GLY A 43 12.81 9.91 -6.01
CA GLY A 43 14.22 9.51 -5.92
C GLY A 43 14.53 8.42 -4.88
N ALA A 44 13.53 7.84 -4.22
CA ALA A 44 13.71 6.69 -3.31
C ALA A 44 13.58 5.33 -4.02
N ILE A 45 13.11 5.32 -5.28
CA ILE A 45 12.90 4.10 -6.07
C ILE A 45 13.91 4.12 -7.23
N ASP A 46 14.68 3.04 -7.37
CA ASP A 46 15.55 2.82 -8.52
C ASP A 46 14.94 1.81 -9.52
N ASP A 47 15.55 1.70 -10.69
CA ASP A 47 15.09 0.79 -11.75
C ASP A 47 15.12 -0.69 -11.31
N GLY A 48 16.00 -1.05 -10.38
CA GLY A 48 16.08 -2.41 -9.84
C GLY A 48 14.86 -2.75 -8.99
N ALA A 49 14.41 -1.80 -8.16
CA ALA A 49 13.18 -1.94 -7.39
C ALA A 49 11.93 -2.06 -8.29
N LEU A 50 11.87 -1.29 -9.39
CA LEU A 50 10.77 -1.40 -10.36
C LEU A 50 10.75 -2.72 -11.13
N ALA A 51 11.91 -3.39 -11.26
CA ALA A 51 12.02 -4.68 -11.93
C ALA A 51 11.83 -5.89 -10.99
N ALA A 52 11.54 -5.66 -9.71
CA ALA A 52 11.56 -6.69 -8.66
C ALA A 52 10.22 -7.40 -8.41
N ASP A 53 9.36 -7.51 -9.44
CA ASP A 53 8.10 -8.24 -9.35
C ASP A 53 8.29 -9.66 -8.81
N HIS A 54 7.57 -9.97 -7.74
CA HIS A 54 7.62 -11.29 -7.11
C HIS A 54 6.30 -11.59 -6.43
N LEU A 55 5.64 -12.68 -6.83
CA LEU A 55 4.42 -13.15 -6.20
C LEU A 55 4.71 -14.40 -5.38
N ALA A 56 4.17 -14.43 -4.17
CA ALA A 56 4.25 -15.60 -3.29
C ALA A 56 2.85 -15.87 -2.73
N GLY A 57 1.91 -16.36 -3.53
CA GLY A 57 0.49 -16.44 -3.12
C GLY A 57 0.20 -17.31 -1.90
N ASP A 58 0.85 -18.49 -1.80
CA ASP A 58 0.76 -19.33 -0.61
C ASP A 58 1.80 -18.92 0.44
N ARG A 59 1.33 -18.36 1.54
CA ARG A 59 2.15 -17.94 2.69
C ARG A 59 1.54 -18.42 4.01
N SER A 60 0.99 -19.64 4.01
CA SER A 60 0.24 -20.22 5.14
C SER A 60 1.00 -20.22 6.48
N PHE A 61 2.33 -20.26 6.44
CA PHE A 61 3.20 -20.26 7.62
C PHE A 61 4.07 -18.99 7.71
N LEU A 62 3.64 -17.88 7.12
CA LEU A 62 4.38 -16.61 7.12
C LEU A 62 4.84 -16.19 8.52
N LEU A 63 3.94 -16.28 9.50
CA LEU A 63 4.23 -15.89 10.88
C LEU A 63 5.19 -16.85 11.61
N VAL A 64 5.43 -18.05 11.06
CA VAL A 64 6.34 -19.06 11.62
C VAL A 64 7.70 -19.01 10.93
N HIS A 65 7.74 -18.93 9.60
CA HIS A 65 8.97 -18.97 8.82
C HIS A 65 9.55 -17.59 8.50
N GLY A 66 8.75 -16.53 8.64
CA GLY A 66 9.11 -15.17 8.26
C GLY A 66 9.13 -14.95 6.74
N MET A 67 9.22 -13.68 6.32
CA MET A 67 9.19 -13.30 4.90
C MET A 67 10.34 -13.89 4.07
N LYS A 68 11.51 -14.12 4.66
CA LYS A 68 12.68 -14.68 3.96
C LYS A 68 12.45 -16.06 3.36
N ALA A 69 11.46 -16.82 3.86
CA ALA A 69 11.07 -18.09 3.27
C ALA A 69 10.25 -17.93 1.97
N TYR A 70 9.78 -16.72 1.67
CA TYR A 70 8.84 -16.44 0.58
C TYR A 70 9.37 -15.41 -0.42
N THR A 71 10.46 -14.70 -0.12
CA THR A 71 11.10 -13.72 -1.01
C THR A 71 12.56 -13.55 -0.65
N GLU A 72 13.42 -13.45 -1.68
CA GLU A 72 14.85 -13.15 -1.51
C GLU A 72 15.11 -11.64 -1.41
N SER A 73 14.36 -10.83 -2.18
CA SER A 73 14.51 -9.38 -2.24
C SER A 73 13.76 -8.64 -1.13
N GLY A 74 12.75 -9.28 -0.53
CA GLY A 74 11.79 -8.64 0.36
C GLY A 74 10.50 -8.23 -0.36
N VAL A 75 10.49 -8.16 -1.69
CA VAL A 75 9.29 -7.82 -2.47
C VAL A 75 8.34 -9.01 -2.50
N ILE A 76 7.06 -8.76 -2.24
CA ILE A 76 5.91 -9.64 -2.48
C ILE A 76 4.79 -8.76 -3.04
N GLY A 77 4.75 -8.63 -4.36
CA GLY A 77 3.86 -7.76 -5.12
C GLY A 77 4.43 -7.43 -6.49
N ARG A 78 3.84 -6.43 -7.16
CA ARG A 78 4.27 -5.97 -8.50
C ARG A 78 4.66 -4.49 -8.51
N PRO A 79 5.88 -4.12 -8.08
CA PRO A 79 6.36 -2.74 -8.20
C PRO A 79 6.44 -2.24 -9.65
N SER A 80 6.53 -3.12 -10.65
CA SER A 80 6.66 -2.75 -12.07
C SER A 80 5.46 -1.98 -12.64
N VAL A 81 4.27 -2.19 -12.05
CA VAL A 81 3.02 -1.53 -12.48
C VAL A 81 2.69 -0.30 -11.63
N ALA A 82 3.57 0.06 -10.69
CA ALA A 82 3.41 1.23 -9.85
C ALA A 82 3.56 2.53 -10.64
N THR A 83 2.79 3.55 -10.27
CA THR A 83 2.93 4.89 -10.85
C THR A 83 2.75 5.98 -9.81
N SER A 84 3.38 7.12 -10.03
CA SER A 84 3.21 8.32 -9.18
C SER A 84 1.75 8.78 -9.10
N ALA A 85 1.00 8.65 -10.22
CA ALA A 85 -0.42 8.99 -10.29
C ALA A 85 -1.28 8.11 -9.38
N LYS A 86 -1.08 6.77 -9.43
CA LYS A 86 -1.73 5.83 -8.51
C LYS A 86 -1.46 6.23 -7.05
N GLY A 87 -0.21 6.60 -6.73
CA GLY A 87 0.17 7.02 -5.38
C GLY A 87 -0.53 8.26 -4.88
N SER A 88 -0.68 9.29 -5.73
CA SER A 88 -1.42 10.50 -5.38
C SER A 88 -2.87 10.18 -5.05
N ILE A 89 -3.53 9.37 -5.88
CA ILE A 89 -4.93 8.99 -5.69
C ILE A 89 -5.11 8.19 -4.39
N ILE A 90 -4.19 7.27 -4.08
CA ILE A 90 -4.21 6.51 -2.82
C ILE A 90 -4.13 7.45 -1.62
N LEU A 91 -3.21 8.43 -1.65
CA LEU A 91 -3.02 9.37 -0.55
C LEU A 91 -4.23 10.29 -0.36
N ASP A 92 -4.81 10.79 -1.45
CA ASP A 92 -6.02 11.61 -1.40
C ASP A 92 -7.19 10.82 -0.81
N ALA A 93 -7.43 9.59 -1.29
CA ALA A 93 -8.49 8.72 -0.78
C ALA A 93 -8.33 8.40 0.72
N LEU A 94 -7.11 8.15 1.18
CA LEU A 94 -6.84 7.91 2.59
C LEU A 94 -7.00 9.20 3.43
N ALA A 95 -6.56 10.34 2.92
CA ALA A 95 -6.71 11.62 3.61
C ALA A 95 -8.20 11.99 3.79
N GLU A 96 -9.00 11.78 2.75
CA GLU A 96 -10.46 11.96 2.79
C GLU A 96 -11.11 11.00 3.80
N ALA A 97 -10.78 9.70 3.75
CA ALA A 97 -11.32 8.71 4.68
C ALA A 97 -10.95 8.99 6.15
N PHE A 98 -9.77 9.57 6.40
CA PHE A 98 -9.34 9.90 7.75
C PHE A 98 -10.17 11.02 8.40
N ALA A 99 -10.85 11.85 7.60
CA ALA A 99 -11.71 12.91 8.13
C ALA A 99 -12.83 12.35 9.04
N ASP A 100 -13.41 11.20 8.67
CA ASP A 100 -14.45 10.55 9.47
C ASP A 100 -13.92 10.07 10.83
N HIS A 101 -12.67 9.59 10.87
CA HIS A 101 -12.01 9.21 12.12
C HIS A 101 -11.73 10.42 13.01
N LEU A 102 -11.35 11.57 12.44
CA LEU A 102 -11.16 12.81 13.21
C LEU A 102 -12.47 13.31 13.82
N VAL A 103 -13.59 13.20 13.10
CA VAL A 103 -14.93 13.49 13.64
C VAL A 103 -15.27 12.54 14.78
N ALA A 104 -15.10 11.23 14.59
CA ALA A 104 -15.40 10.23 15.62
C ALA A 104 -14.55 10.39 16.89
N LEU A 105 -13.31 10.88 16.76
CA LEU A 105 -12.43 11.17 17.88
C LEU A 105 -12.72 12.51 18.58
N GLY A 106 -13.67 13.31 18.08
CA GLY A 106 -13.94 14.66 18.58
C GLY A 106 -12.82 15.67 18.29
N ALA A 107 -11.90 15.32 17.38
CA ALA A 107 -10.81 16.20 16.95
C ALA A 107 -11.25 17.16 15.84
N ALA A 108 -12.32 16.85 15.11
CA ALA A 108 -12.98 17.76 14.19
C ALA A 108 -14.07 18.55 14.95
N GLY A 109 -13.66 19.60 15.66
CA GLY A 109 -14.54 20.40 16.53
C GLY A 109 -13.93 21.72 17.01
N ALA A 110 -13.52 22.58 16.07
CA ALA A 110 -13.51 24.05 16.17
C ALA A 110 -13.09 24.64 14.81
N ALA A 111 -14.06 24.75 13.90
CA ALA A 111 -14.03 25.70 12.79
C ALA A 111 -15.18 26.68 12.99
#